data_AF-A0A1F8BJ37-F1
#
_entry.id   AF-A0A1F8BJ37-F1
#
_cell.length_a   1.000
_cell.length_b   1.000
_cell.length_c   1.000
_cell.angle_alpha   90.00
_cell.angle_beta   90.00
_cell.angle_gamma   90.00
#
_symmetry.space_group_name_H-M   'P 1'
#
loop_
_entity.id
_entity.type
_entity.pdbx_description
1 polymer ?
#
loop_
_entity_poly.entity_id
_entity_poly.type
_entity_poly.pdbx_seq_one_letter_code
_entity_poly.pdbx_strand_id
1 'polypeptide(L)'
;MSSIFKGMNTDLAQEAISLALSGNWQGALKINEEILKENPSDVDALNRLARAYSETGNFRKAKETAQKVLKIDPFNTIATKSIEKWKGLKKGETYSQKPSNPHYFLEEPGKTKILTLIHAGSPKVLAKLDSGDEIHLNTHSHRVCVQTVNGKYIGRLPDDLSARLRKLIQLGNTYQVIVKSVNTHEAKIFIRETYRAPSLKDVPSFSAERIDYVSFTPPELVHNKSEIHVEVEEEE
;
A
#
# COMPACT_ATOMS: atom_id res chain seq x y z
N MET A 1 -2.93 -41.04 10.73
CA MET A 1 -1.74 -40.34 10.17
C MET A 1 -2.07 -38.93 9.68
N SER A 2 -3.05 -38.71 8.80
CA SER A 2 -3.40 -37.39 8.21
C SER A 2 -3.46 -36.17 9.17
N SER A 3 -3.98 -36.31 10.40
CA SER A 3 -4.10 -35.20 11.36
C SER A 3 -2.76 -34.68 11.90
N ILE A 4 -1.78 -35.57 12.13
CA ILE A 4 -0.45 -35.21 12.65
C ILE A 4 0.37 -34.48 11.57
N PHE A 5 0.26 -34.93 10.33
CA PHE A 5 0.95 -34.30 9.18
C PHE A 5 0.40 -32.92 8.85
N LYS A 6 -0.90 -32.70 9.01
CA LYS A 6 -1.50 -31.37 8.84
C LYS A 6 -1.01 -30.39 9.90
N GLY A 7 -0.79 -30.85 11.13
CA GLY A 7 -0.20 -30.07 12.24
C GLY A 7 1.26 -29.65 12.00
N MET A 8 2.11 -30.58 11.55
CA MET A 8 3.52 -30.25 11.27
C MET A 8 3.68 -29.22 10.15
N ASN A 9 2.87 -29.31 9.08
CA ASN A 9 2.94 -28.35 7.98
C ASN A 9 2.41 -26.96 8.40
N THR A 10 1.42 -26.91 9.29
CA THR A 10 0.98 -25.63 9.88
C THR A 10 2.07 -24.97 10.73
N ASP A 11 2.85 -25.76 11.47
CA ASP A 11 3.95 -25.25 12.30
C ASP A 11 5.09 -24.69 11.44
N LEU A 12 5.50 -25.43 10.40
CA LEU A 12 6.52 -24.96 9.44
C LEU A 12 6.04 -23.72 8.67
N ALA A 13 4.76 -23.67 8.29
CA ALA A 13 4.21 -22.49 7.63
C ALA A 13 4.26 -21.25 8.52
N GLN A 14 3.94 -21.39 9.81
CA GLN A 14 4.06 -20.28 10.78
C GLN A 14 5.50 -19.86 10.99
N GLU A 15 6.44 -20.81 11.07
CA GLU A 15 7.87 -20.52 11.16
C GLU A 15 8.37 -19.74 9.94
N ALA A 16 8.02 -20.19 8.73
CA ALA A 16 8.38 -19.50 7.48
C ALA A 16 7.85 -18.05 7.45
N ILE A 17 6.61 -17.84 7.94
CA ILE A 17 6.01 -16.51 8.05
C ILE A 17 6.76 -15.66 9.08
N SER A 18 7.09 -16.20 10.25
CA SER A 18 7.84 -15.50 11.29
C SER A 18 9.23 -15.08 10.81
N LEU A 19 9.93 -15.96 10.10
CA LEU A 19 11.22 -15.67 9.48
C LEU A 19 11.10 -14.56 8.42
N ALA A 20 10.05 -14.58 7.60
CA ALA A 20 9.78 -13.52 6.64
C ALA A 20 9.50 -12.16 7.33
N LEU A 21 8.68 -12.15 8.38
CA LEU A 21 8.34 -10.93 9.13
C LEU A 21 9.54 -10.30 9.85
N SER A 22 10.50 -11.13 10.27
CA SER A 22 11.77 -10.66 10.85
C SER A 22 12.81 -10.25 9.79
N GLY A 23 12.49 -10.35 8.50
CA GLY A 23 13.40 -10.06 7.39
C GLY A 23 14.45 -11.14 7.14
N ASN A 24 14.35 -12.29 7.81
CA ASN A 24 15.21 -13.45 7.56
C ASN A 24 14.69 -14.25 6.34
N TRP A 25 14.85 -13.66 5.17
CA TRP A 25 14.38 -14.22 3.90
C TRP A 25 15.09 -15.53 3.54
N GLN A 26 16.38 -15.69 3.88
CA GLN A 26 17.12 -16.92 3.66
C GLN A 26 16.57 -18.08 4.50
N GLY A 27 16.19 -17.82 5.76
CA GLY A 27 15.49 -18.79 6.59
C GLY A 27 14.13 -19.15 6.00
N ALA A 28 13.34 -18.15 5.63
CA ALA A 28 12.03 -18.36 5.00
C ALA A 28 12.11 -19.18 3.70
N LEU A 29 13.16 -18.99 2.88
CA LEU A 29 13.42 -19.82 1.70
C LEU A 29 13.56 -21.30 2.08
N LYS A 30 14.43 -21.61 3.06
CA LYS A 30 14.69 -23.00 3.48
C LYS A 30 13.44 -23.70 3.95
N ILE A 31 12.67 -23.06 4.84
CA ILE A 31 11.45 -23.66 5.39
C ILE A 31 10.38 -23.84 4.31
N ASN A 32 10.17 -22.87 3.42
CA ASN A 32 9.21 -23.05 2.32
C ASN A 32 9.66 -24.13 1.32
N GLU A 33 10.97 -24.27 1.06
CA GLU A 33 11.50 -25.37 0.24
C GLU A 33 11.25 -26.74 0.91
N GLU A 34 11.32 -26.82 2.23
CA GLU A 34 10.99 -28.04 3.00
C GLU A 34 9.51 -28.40 2.91
N ILE A 35 8.62 -27.43 3.13
CA ILE A 35 7.16 -27.63 2.94
C ILE A 35 6.85 -28.19 1.55
N LEU A 36 7.52 -27.66 0.52
CA LEU A 36 7.30 -28.05 -0.87
C LEU A 36 7.94 -29.40 -1.25
N LYS A 37 8.86 -29.97 -0.45
CA LYS A 37 9.31 -31.35 -0.65
C LYS A 37 8.19 -32.34 -0.34
N GLU A 38 7.42 -32.05 0.70
CA GLU A 38 6.30 -32.88 1.14
C GLU A 38 5.04 -32.63 0.28
N ASN A 39 4.75 -31.37 -0.03
CA ASN A 39 3.64 -30.99 -0.91
C ASN A 39 4.09 -30.02 -2.01
N PRO A 40 4.56 -30.52 -3.18
CA PRO A 40 5.02 -29.69 -4.28
C PRO A 40 3.97 -28.75 -4.90
N SER A 41 2.69 -29.01 -4.63
CA SER A 41 1.55 -28.24 -5.15
C SER A 41 0.95 -27.24 -4.15
N ASP A 42 1.58 -27.05 -2.99
CA ASP A 42 1.14 -26.08 -1.99
C ASP A 42 1.24 -24.63 -2.53
N VAL A 43 0.09 -24.05 -2.88
CA VAL A 43 -0.02 -22.71 -3.47
C VAL A 43 0.50 -21.62 -2.52
N ASP A 44 0.22 -21.75 -1.21
CA ASP A 44 0.64 -20.75 -0.23
C ASP A 44 2.14 -20.79 0.00
N ALA A 45 2.73 -21.99 0.12
CA ALA A 45 4.18 -22.15 0.22
C ALA A 45 4.90 -21.71 -1.05
N LEU A 46 4.35 -21.97 -2.25
CA LEU A 46 4.89 -21.45 -3.51
C LEU A 46 4.84 -19.92 -3.56
N ASN A 47 3.74 -19.30 -3.13
CA ASN A 47 3.62 -17.83 -3.05
C ASN A 47 4.64 -17.23 -2.06
N ARG A 48 4.76 -17.80 -0.85
CA ARG A 48 5.77 -17.39 0.15
C ARG A 48 7.20 -17.56 -0.38
N LEU A 49 7.48 -18.67 -1.07
CA LEU A 49 8.78 -18.93 -1.68
C LEU A 49 9.10 -17.92 -2.79
N ALA A 50 8.13 -17.60 -3.64
CA ALA A 50 8.29 -16.60 -4.69
C ALA A 50 8.64 -15.23 -4.09
N ARG A 51 7.94 -14.83 -3.01
CA ARG A 51 8.23 -13.60 -2.27
C ARG A 51 9.65 -13.61 -1.68
N ALA A 52 10.04 -14.68 -0.99
CA ALA A 52 11.38 -14.77 -0.41
C ALA A 52 12.49 -14.76 -1.49
N TYR A 53 12.25 -15.33 -2.67
CA TYR A 53 13.17 -15.18 -3.80
C TYR A 53 13.25 -13.74 -4.33
N SER A 54 12.15 -12.98 -4.35
CA SER A 54 12.21 -11.58 -4.78
C SER A 54 12.96 -10.71 -3.78
N GLU A 55 12.76 -10.94 -2.48
CA GLU A 55 13.42 -10.19 -1.39
C GLU A 55 14.93 -10.46 -1.35
N THR A 56 15.36 -11.66 -1.74
CA THR A 56 16.77 -12.01 -1.92
C THR A 56 17.33 -11.59 -3.28
N GLY A 57 16.56 -10.87 -4.10
CA GLY A 57 16.99 -10.35 -5.41
C GLY A 57 17.03 -11.35 -6.55
N ASN A 58 16.53 -12.57 -6.31
CA ASN A 58 16.45 -13.62 -7.31
C ASN A 58 15.10 -13.59 -8.05
N PHE A 59 14.84 -12.49 -8.77
CA PHE A 59 13.59 -12.29 -9.51
C PHE A 59 13.33 -13.34 -10.59
N ARG A 60 14.37 -14.00 -11.12
CA ARG A 60 14.19 -15.10 -12.07
C ARG A 60 13.45 -16.27 -11.40
N LYS A 61 14.00 -16.76 -10.28
CA LYS A 61 13.34 -17.83 -9.51
C LYS A 61 11.98 -17.39 -8.97
N ALA A 62 11.86 -16.15 -8.51
CA ALA A 62 10.59 -15.60 -8.03
C ALA A 62 9.48 -15.71 -9.10
N LYS A 63 9.77 -15.27 -10.34
CA LYS A 63 8.85 -15.39 -11.48
C LYS A 63 8.53 -16.84 -11.83
N GLU A 64 9.54 -17.70 -11.90
CA GLU A 64 9.34 -19.14 -12.19
C GLU A 64 8.43 -19.80 -11.15
N THR A 65 8.62 -19.49 -9.86
CA THR A 65 7.77 -20.01 -8.78
C THR A 65 6.35 -19.45 -8.86
N ALA A 66 6.17 -18.15 -9.10
CA ALA A 66 4.84 -17.57 -9.28
C ALA A 66 4.11 -18.13 -10.52
N GLN A 67 4.84 -18.44 -11.60
CA GLN A 67 4.26 -19.12 -12.76
C GLN A 67 3.79 -20.54 -12.44
N LYS A 68 4.47 -21.26 -11.52
CA LYS A 68 3.97 -22.56 -11.03
C LYS A 68 2.64 -22.40 -10.30
N VAL A 69 2.50 -21.36 -9.48
CA VAL A 69 1.22 -21.04 -8.82
C VAL A 69 0.12 -20.87 -9.85
N LEU A 70 0.34 -20.07 -10.90
CA LEU A 70 -0.68 -19.85 -11.94
C LEU A 70 -1.02 -21.09 -12.78
N LYS A 71 -0.15 -22.11 -12.82
CA LYS A 71 -0.48 -23.40 -13.44
C LYS A 71 -1.43 -24.24 -12.59
N ILE A 72 -1.39 -24.07 -11.26
CA ILE A 72 -2.22 -24.80 -10.30
C ILE A 72 -3.53 -24.04 -10.05
N ASP A 73 -3.42 -22.73 -9.84
CA ASP A 73 -4.51 -21.78 -9.60
C ASP A 73 -4.40 -20.60 -10.58
N PRO A 74 -5.05 -20.67 -11.76
CA PRO A 74 -5.00 -19.63 -12.78
C PRO A 74 -5.56 -18.27 -12.36
N PHE A 75 -6.40 -18.22 -11.31
CA PHE A 75 -7.04 -17.00 -10.83
C PHE A 75 -6.31 -16.39 -9.62
N ASN A 76 -5.13 -16.91 -9.28
CA ASN A 76 -4.35 -16.43 -8.15
C ASN A 76 -3.89 -14.99 -8.36
N THR A 77 -4.55 -14.05 -7.67
CA THR A 77 -4.25 -12.61 -7.80
C THR A 77 -2.88 -12.24 -7.26
N ILE A 78 -2.37 -12.98 -6.26
CA ILE A 78 -1.05 -12.76 -5.65
C ILE A 78 0.04 -13.06 -6.69
N ALA A 79 -0.01 -14.24 -7.31
CA ALA A 79 0.96 -14.64 -8.32
C ALA A 79 0.92 -13.72 -9.56
N THR A 80 -0.27 -13.34 -10.01
CA THR A 80 -0.46 -12.42 -11.15
C THR A 80 0.19 -11.06 -10.89
N LYS A 81 -0.13 -10.42 -9.76
CA LYS A 81 0.45 -9.13 -9.35
C LYS A 81 1.97 -9.22 -9.16
N SER A 82 2.45 -10.34 -8.62
CA SER A 82 3.87 -10.57 -8.39
C SER A 82 4.66 -10.64 -9.70
N ILE A 83 4.16 -11.38 -10.70
CA ILE A 83 4.79 -11.45 -12.03
C ILE A 83 4.80 -10.08 -12.69
N GLU A 84 3.70 -9.34 -12.63
CA GLU A 84 3.61 -7.98 -13.18
C GLU A 84 4.65 -7.07 -12.54
N LYS A 85 4.72 -7.04 -11.20
CA LYS A 85 5.70 -6.27 -10.42
C LYS A 85 7.13 -6.61 -10.85
N TRP A 86 7.47 -7.90 -10.96
CA TRP A 86 8.85 -8.29 -11.23
C TRP A 86 9.23 -8.23 -12.70
N LYS A 87 8.28 -8.13 -13.65
CA LYS A 87 8.51 -8.24 -15.11
C LYS A 87 9.70 -7.39 -15.60
N GLY A 88 9.84 -6.16 -15.09
CA GLY A 88 10.91 -5.20 -15.45
C GLY A 88 12.17 -5.22 -14.59
N LEU A 89 12.28 -6.10 -13.58
CA LEU A 89 13.40 -6.14 -12.65
C LEU A 89 14.46 -7.18 -13.08
N LYS A 90 15.74 -6.78 -12.98
CA LYS A 90 16.91 -7.64 -13.22
C LYS A 90 17.47 -8.21 -11.91
N LYS A 91 18.22 -9.31 -12.01
CA LYS A 91 18.88 -9.96 -10.86
C LYS A 91 19.70 -8.95 -10.06
N GLY A 92 19.52 -8.92 -8.74
CA GLY A 92 20.25 -8.02 -7.84
C GLY A 92 19.70 -6.60 -7.73
N GLU A 93 18.65 -6.22 -8.47
CA GLU A 93 17.95 -4.96 -8.25
C GLU A 93 17.01 -5.05 -7.03
N THR A 94 17.55 -5.17 -5.82
CA THR A 94 16.76 -5.12 -4.58
C THR A 94 16.68 -3.70 -4.03
N TYR A 95 15.54 -3.38 -3.45
CA TYR A 95 15.44 -2.36 -2.41
C TYR A 95 15.11 -3.12 -1.14
N SER A 96 16.10 -3.26 -0.27
CA SER A 96 15.88 -3.82 1.05
C SER A 96 15.73 -2.64 2.01
N GLN A 97 14.50 -2.32 2.35
CA GLN A 97 14.21 -1.49 3.53
C GLN A 97 13.87 -2.43 4.69
N LYS A 98 14.15 -1.96 5.90
CA LYS A 98 13.87 -2.73 7.11
C LYS A 98 12.35 -2.94 7.26
N PRO A 99 11.92 -4.02 7.93
CA PRO A 99 10.53 -4.21 8.29
C PRO A 99 9.99 -2.94 8.97
N SER A 100 8.95 -2.35 8.40
CA SER A 100 8.31 -1.16 8.95
C SER A 100 7.53 -1.51 10.21
N ASN A 101 7.61 -0.68 11.26
CA ASN A 101 6.82 -0.89 12.47
C ASN A 101 5.32 -0.73 12.16
N PRO A 102 4.45 -1.72 12.47
CA PRO A 102 3.00 -1.61 12.25
C PRO A 102 2.37 -0.39 12.91
N HIS A 103 2.94 0.10 14.01
CA HIS A 103 2.50 1.32 14.70
C HIS A 103 2.57 2.58 13.82
N TYR A 104 3.36 2.54 12.75
CA TYR A 104 3.42 3.65 11.79
C TYR A 104 2.14 3.80 10.97
N PHE A 105 1.32 2.76 10.83
CA PHE A 105 0.08 2.81 10.04
C PHE A 105 -1.16 3.19 10.85
N LEU A 106 -1.00 3.57 12.13
CA LEU A 106 -2.11 4.06 12.93
C LEU A 106 -2.56 5.45 12.46
N GLU A 107 -3.83 5.55 12.10
CA GLU A 107 -4.45 6.81 11.66
C GLU A 107 -4.81 7.67 12.88
N GLU A 108 -4.14 8.81 13.02
CA GLU A 108 -4.47 9.86 13.98
C GLU A 108 -5.21 11.01 13.27
N PRO A 109 -6.45 11.34 13.70
CA PRO A 109 -7.22 12.45 13.15
C PRO A 109 -6.42 13.76 13.17
N GLY A 110 -6.37 14.45 12.03
CA GLY A 110 -5.68 15.73 11.88
C GLY A 110 -4.15 15.67 11.76
N LYS A 111 -3.53 14.51 12.05
CA LYS A 111 -2.08 14.29 11.97
C LYS A 111 -1.66 13.30 10.89
N THR A 112 -2.56 12.44 10.45
CA THR A 112 -2.28 11.45 9.42
C THR A 112 -3.21 11.63 8.23
N LYS A 113 -2.70 11.30 7.05
CA LYS A 113 -3.51 11.24 5.82
C LYS A 113 -2.98 10.16 4.89
N ILE A 114 -3.91 9.44 4.27
CA ILE A 114 -3.64 8.53 3.17
C ILE A 114 -4.08 9.18 1.88
N LEU A 115 -3.25 9.04 0.85
CA LEU A 115 -3.62 9.52 -0.48
C LEU A 115 -2.91 8.71 -1.57
N THR A 116 -3.52 8.74 -2.75
CA THR A 116 -2.88 8.31 -4.00
C THR A 116 -2.00 9.44 -4.53
N LEU A 117 -0.77 9.12 -4.92
CA LEU A 117 0.09 10.04 -5.64
C LEU A 117 -0.43 10.27 -7.05
N ILE A 118 -0.36 11.52 -7.52
CA ILE A 118 -0.64 11.87 -8.91
C ILE A 118 0.66 11.92 -9.72
N HIS A 119 0.55 11.76 -11.04
CA HIS A 119 1.69 11.70 -11.96
C HIS A 119 2.77 10.71 -11.50
N ALA A 120 2.37 9.45 -11.38
CA ALA A 120 3.25 8.39 -10.94
C ALA A 120 4.53 8.31 -11.80
N GLY A 121 5.63 7.96 -11.14
CA GLY A 121 6.95 7.80 -11.75
C GLY A 121 7.04 6.56 -12.63
N SER A 122 8.25 6.23 -13.07
CA SER A 122 8.44 5.09 -13.97
C SER A 122 8.00 3.77 -13.31
N PRO A 123 7.35 2.84 -14.04
CA PRO A 123 6.95 1.54 -13.51
C PRO A 123 8.10 0.75 -12.88
N LYS A 124 9.32 0.93 -13.40
CA LYS A 124 10.53 0.27 -12.87
C LYS A 124 10.91 0.77 -11.47
N VAL A 125 10.68 2.04 -11.16
CA VAL A 125 10.93 2.59 -9.81
C VAL A 125 9.84 2.10 -8.86
N LEU A 126 8.56 2.16 -9.28
CA LEU A 126 7.44 1.69 -8.45
C LEU A 126 7.53 0.19 -8.15
N ALA A 127 7.95 -0.62 -9.13
CA ALA A 127 8.15 -2.06 -8.96
C ALA A 127 9.21 -2.41 -7.91
N LYS A 128 10.14 -1.50 -7.60
CA LYS A 128 11.15 -1.68 -6.55
C LYS A 128 10.67 -1.31 -5.16
N LEU A 129 9.53 -0.63 -5.05
CA LEU A 129 8.98 -0.24 -3.77
C LEU A 129 8.10 -1.35 -3.20
N ASP A 130 8.09 -1.45 -1.89
CA ASP A 130 7.19 -2.31 -1.12
C ASP A 130 6.39 -1.51 -0.09
N SER A 131 5.26 -2.09 0.33
CA SER A 131 4.50 -1.53 1.44
C SER A 131 5.36 -1.48 2.69
N GLY A 132 5.38 -0.34 3.37
CA GLY A 132 6.26 -0.09 4.51
C GLY A 132 7.53 0.67 4.18
N ASP A 133 7.90 0.82 2.89
CA ASP A 133 9.07 1.59 2.52
C ASP A 133 8.93 3.06 2.95
N GLU A 134 9.97 3.57 3.62
CA GLU A 134 10.07 4.99 3.93
C GLU A 134 10.53 5.78 2.70
N ILE A 135 9.86 6.90 2.46
CA ILE A 135 10.08 7.79 1.32
C ILE A 135 10.05 9.24 1.82
N HIS A 136 10.51 10.18 1.00
CA HIS A 136 10.64 11.58 1.42
C HIS A 136 9.87 12.54 0.53
N LEU A 137 9.37 13.60 1.17
CA LEU A 137 8.82 14.76 0.48
C LEU A 137 9.96 15.66 0.02
N ASN A 138 9.89 16.08 -1.25
CA ASN A 138 10.77 17.07 -1.83
C ASN A 138 9.95 18.29 -2.27
N THR A 139 10.05 19.37 -1.49
CA THR A 139 9.28 20.59 -1.66
C THR A 139 9.90 21.47 -2.76
N HIS A 140 9.07 21.83 -3.74
CA HIS A 140 9.40 22.81 -4.78
C HIS A 140 8.52 24.06 -4.63
N SER A 141 8.67 25.04 -5.52
CA SER A 141 7.91 26.30 -5.47
C SER A 141 6.39 26.10 -5.46
N HIS A 142 5.84 25.22 -6.31
CA HIS A 142 4.39 25.03 -6.46
C HIS A 142 3.93 23.57 -6.34
N ARG A 143 4.81 22.67 -5.90
CA ARG A 143 4.52 21.23 -5.84
C ARG A 143 5.32 20.56 -4.75
N VAL A 144 4.79 19.46 -4.24
CA VAL A 144 5.53 18.55 -3.37
C VAL A 144 5.68 17.23 -4.09
N CYS A 145 6.92 16.92 -4.46
CA CYS A 145 7.27 15.65 -5.09
C CYS A 145 7.55 14.61 -4.01
N VAL A 146 7.36 13.34 -4.33
CA VAL A 146 7.69 12.22 -3.46
C VAL A 146 8.79 11.41 -4.13
N GLN A 147 9.85 11.13 -3.37
CA GLN A 147 11.05 10.49 -3.85
C GLN A 147 11.49 9.36 -2.92
N THR A 148 12.11 8.32 -3.48
CA THR A 148 12.80 7.27 -2.71
C THR A 148 13.94 7.90 -1.89
N VAL A 149 14.45 7.20 -0.88
CA VAL A 149 15.68 7.58 -0.15
C VAL A 149 16.87 7.89 -1.07
N ASN A 150 16.98 7.22 -2.22
CA ASN A 150 18.03 7.45 -3.22
C ASN A 150 17.69 8.54 -4.26
N GLY A 151 16.69 9.39 -3.99
CA GLY A 151 16.30 10.52 -4.85
C GLY A 151 15.53 10.19 -6.13
N LYS A 152 15.12 8.93 -6.35
CA LYS A 152 14.30 8.56 -7.52
C LYS A 152 12.85 9.03 -7.35
N TYR A 153 12.29 9.62 -8.40
CA TYR A 153 10.92 10.14 -8.41
C TYR A 153 9.86 9.02 -8.39
N ILE A 154 8.89 9.15 -7.49
CA ILE A 154 7.77 8.21 -7.30
C ILE A 154 6.45 8.82 -7.79
N GLY A 155 6.24 10.12 -7.54
CA GLY A 155 5.02 10.83 -7.88
C GLY A 155 4.97 12.20 -7.22
N ARG A 156 3.82 12.87 -7.24
CA ARG A 156 3.61 14.13 -6.50
C ARG A 156 2.31 14.11 -5.73
N LEU A 157 2.21 14.96 -4.70
CA LEU A 157 0.97 15.17 -3.98
C LEU A 157 -0.02 15.96 -4.85
N PRO A 158 -1.34 15.79 -4.65
CA PRO A 158 -2.36 16.70 -5.16
C PRO A 158 -2.04 18.17 -4.87
N ASP A 159 -2.51 19.09 -5.70
CA ASP A 159 -2.09 20.49 -5.68
C ASP A 159 -2.53 21.22 -4.39
N ASP A 160 -3.73 20.94 -3.91
CA ASP A 160 -4.28 21.44 -2.65
C ASP A 160 -3.41 21.01 -1.45
N LEU A 161 -3.06 19.72 -1.39
CA LEU A 161 -2.23 19.17 -0.35
C LEU A 161 -0.79 19.66 -0.44
N SER A 162 -0.27 19.79 -1.67
CA SER A 162 1.05 20.35 -1.94
C SER A 162 1.16 21.78 -1.41
N ALA A 163 0.19 22.63 -1.73
CA ALA A 163 0.17 24.03 -1.29
C ALA A 163 0.14 24.13 0.24
N ARG A 164 -0.70 23.31 0.88
CA ARG A 164 -0.83 23.25 2.34
C ARG A 164 0.45 22.76 3.01
N LEU A 165 0.94 21.57 2.66
CA LEU A 165 2.11 20.97 3.30
C LEU A 165 3.37 21.82 3.07
N ARG A 166 3.53 22.43 1.90
CA ARG A 166 4.65 23.35 1.65
C ARG A 166 4.68 24.50 2.67
N LYS A 167 3.52 25.13 2.94
CA LYS A 167 3.41 26.21 3.93
C LYS A 167 3.72 25.71 5.35
N LEU A 168 3.20 24.55 5.73
CA LEU A 168 3.42 23.98 7.06
C LEU A 168 4.89 23.57 7.29
N ILE A 169 5.53 22.97 6.27
CA ILE A 169 6.96 22.61 6.31
C ILE A 169 7.83 23.88 6.44
N GLN A 170 7.52 24.94 5.69
CA GLN A 170 8.23 26.22 5.79
C GLN A 170 8.11 26.86 7.18
N LEU A 171 7.00 26.62 7.88
CA LEU A 171 6.74 27.10 9.24
C LEU A 171 7.29 26.16 10.33
N GLY A 172 7.94 25.05 9.95
CA GLY A 172 8.67 24.18 10.87
C GLY A 172 8.03 22.83 11.18
N ASN A 173 6.90 22.46 10.56
CA ASN A 173 6.34 21.11 10.72
C ASN A 173 7.21 20.07 10.00
N THR A 174 7.26 18.85 10.56
CA THR A 174 7.94 17.71 9.93
C THR A 174 7.02 16.52 9.76
N TYR A 175 7.34 15.69 8.77
CA TYR A 175 6.49 14.61 8.32
C TYR A 175 7.30 13.36 8.03
N GLN A 176 6.75 12.22 8.42
CA GLN A 176 7.17 10.91 7.96
C GLN A 176 6.24 10.45 6.84
N VAL A 177 6.81 9.83 5.80
CA VAL A 177 6.04 9.31 4.68
C VAL A 177 6.41 7.87 4.40
N ILE A 178 5.39 7.02 4.28
CA ILE A 178 5.53 5.59 4.12
C ILE A 178 4.66 5.13 2.95
N VAL A 179 5.14 4.17 2.16
CA VAL A 179 4.32 3.52 1.13
C VAL A 179 3.25 2.65 1.81
N LYS A 180 1.97 2.96 1.60
CA LYS A 180 0.84 2.12 2.05
C LYS A 180 0.63 0.96 1.09
N SER A 181 0.54 1.25 -0.20
CA SER A 181 0.49 0.25 -1.26
C SER A 181 1.05 0.80 -2.56
N VAL A 182 1.56 -0.08 -3.39
CA VAL A 182 2.16 0.29 -4.68
C VAL A 182 1.93 -0.80 -5.71
N ASN A 183 1.63 -0.38 -6.93
CA ASN A 183 1.67 -1.23 -8.11
C ASN A 183 2.54 -0.53 -9.20
N THR A 184 2.56 -1.08 -10.40
CA THR A 184 3.35 -0.58 -11.54
C THR A 184 2.91 0.78 -12.08
N HIS A 185 1.75 1.30 -11.67
CA HIS A 185 1.13 2.53 -12.19
C HIS A 185 0.70 3.53 -11.10
N GLU A 186 0.42 3.05 -9.89
CA GLU A 186 -0.14 3.83 -8.79
C GLU A 186 0.66 3.55 -7.51
N ALA A 187 0.88 4.60 -6.71
CA ALA A 187 1.40 4.50 -5.37
C ALA A 187 0.47 5.24 -4.40
N LYS A 188 0.01 4.54 -3.37
CA LYS A 188 -0.70 5.11 -2.22
C LYS A 188 0.27 5.24 -1.07
N ILE A 189 0.29 6.43 -0.48
CA ILE A 189 1.20 6.77 0.60
C ILE A 189 0.42 7.12 1.86
N PHE A 190 1.09 6.95 2.97
CA PHE A 190 0.69 7.37 4.29
C PHE A 190 1.62 8.51 4.72
N ILE A 191 1.07 9.67 5.05
CA ILE A 191 1.82 10.83 5.57
C ILE A 191 1.40 11.04 7.02
N ARG A 192 2.38 11.17 7.92
CA ARG A 192 2.18 11.45 9.34
C ARG A 192 2.98 12.68 9.75
N GLU A 193 2.31 13.64 10.37
CA GLU A 193 2.96 14.73 11.09
C GLU A 193 3.71 14.14 12.30
N THR A 194 5.04 14.29 12.31
CA THR A 194 5.90 13.83 13.41
C THR A 194 6.24 14.97 14.36
N TYR A 195 6.18 16.22 13.88
CA TYR A 195 6.38 17.41 14.68
C TYR A 195 5.51 18.57 14.17
N ARG A 196 4.96 19.32 15.12
CA ARG A 196 4.21 20.55 14.89
C ARG A 196 4.93 21.72 15.53
N ALA A 197 5.21 22.74 14.74
CA ALA A 197 5.80 23.98 15.24
C ALA A 197 4.87 24.67 16.25
N PRO A 198 5.40 25.31 17.31
CA PRO A 198 4.58 26.00 18.31
C PRO A 198 3.66 27.08 17.72
N SER A 199 4.10 27.75 16.65
CA SER A 199 3.33 28.75 15.89
C SER A 199 2.08 28.19 15.20
N LEU A 200 1.98 26.87 15.05
CA LEU A 200 0.92 26.16 14.36
C LEU A 200 0.10 25.26 15.28
N LYS A 201 0.19 25.43 16.62
CA LYS A 201 -0.43 24.53 17.62
C LYS A 201 -1.87 24.10 17.27
N ASP A 202 -2.71 25.07 16.89
CA ASP A 202 -4.14 24.88 16.63
C ASP A 202 -4.47 24.64 15.13
N VAL A 203 -3.44 24.52 14.28
CA VAL A 203 -3.57 24.27 12.85
C VAL A 203 -3.21 22.81 12.56
N PRO A 204 -4.18 21.89 12.42
CA PRO A 204 -3.88 20.50 12.11
C PRO A 204 -3.27 20.37 10.72
N SER A 205 -2.38 19.41 10.48
CA SER A 205 -1.82 19.21 9.14
C SER A 205 -2.85 18.76 8.12
N PHE A 206 -3.79 17.92 8.53
CA PHE A 206 -4.81 17.35 7.66
C PHE A 206 -6.20 17.68 8.19
N SER A 207 -7.15 17.88 7.30
CA SER A 207 -8.55 17.98 7.70
C SER A 207 -9.02 16.63 8.23
N ALA A 208 -9.81 16.62 9.31
CA ALA A 208 -10.59 15.43 9.63
C ALA A 208 -11.51 15.17 8.43
N GLU A 209 -11.44 13.98 7.84
CA GLU A 209 -12.40 13.60 6.82
C GLU A 209 -13.78 13.70 7.47
N ARG A 210 -14.68 14.50 6.86
CA ARG A 210 -16.07 14.46 7.24
C ARG A 210 -16.52 13.05 6.90
N ILE A 211 -16.84 12.26 7.91
CA ILE A 211 -17.66 11.08 7.69
C ILE A 211 -18.98 11.67 7.22
N ASP A 212 -19.23 11.65 5.90
CA ASP A 212 -20.51 11.98 5.32
C ASP A 212 -21.46 10.85 5.73
N TYR A 213 -21.87 10.86 6.99
CA TYR A 213 -22.94 10.02 7.49
C TYR A 213 -24.21 10.55 6.86
N VAL A 214 -24.56 9.98 5.71
CA VAL A 214 -25.90 10.12 5.17
C VAL A 214 -26.76 9.24 6.07
N SER A 215 -27.47 9.87 7.02
CA SER A 215 -28.50 9.18 7.79
C SER A 215 -29.45 8.50 6.80
N PHE A 216 -29.51 7.17 6.86
CA PHE A 216 -30.49 6.40 6.10
C PHE A 216 -31.87 6.97 6.44
N THR A 217 -32.49 7.61 5.45
CA THR A 217 -33.87 8.07 5.55
C THR A 217 -34.69 7.01 4.84
N PRO A 218 -35.51 6.23 5.58
CA PRO A 218 -36.40 5.25 4.98
C PRO A 218 -37.18 5.86 3.82
N PRO A 219 -37.34 5.17 2.68
CA PRO A 219 -38.03 5.69 1.50
C PRO A 219 -39.42 6.26 1.80
N GLU A 220 -40.08 5.74 2.84
CA GLU A 220 -41.41 6.15 3.31
C GLU A 220 -41.44 7.58 3.88
N LEU A 221 -40.30 8.11 4.32
CA LEU A 221 -40.15 9.46 4.89
C LEU A 221 -39.66 10.48 3.86
N VAL A 222 -39.38 10.07 2.62
CA VAL A 222 -39.02 10.96 1.53
C VAL A 222 -40.30 11.50 0.90
N HIS A 223 -40.77 12.64 1.40
CA HIS A 223 -41.88 13.35 0.75
C HIS A 223 -41.43 13.85 -0.62
N ASN A 224 -41.89 13.19 -1.69
CA ASN A 224 -41.86 13.76 -3.03
C ASN A 224 -42.68 15.05 -2.99
N LYS A 225 -42.02 16.22 -3.12
CA LYS A 225 -42.70 17.44 -3.53
C LYS A 225 -43.21 17.20 -4.95
N SER A 226 -44.44 16.68 -5.08
CA SER A 226 -45.20 16.82 -6.30
C SER A 226 -45.34 18.32 -6.55
N GLU A 227 -44.83 18.79 -7.68
CA GLU A 227 -45.02 20.16 -8.15
C GLU A 227 -46.52 20.46 -8.13
N ILE A 228 -46.90 21.42 -7.29
CA ILE A 228 -48.26 21.95 -7.26
C ILE A 228 -48.39 22.78 -8.54
N HIS A 229 -48.94 22.21 -9.60
CA HIS A 229 -49.44 22.99 -10.73
C HIS A 229 -50.69 23.76 -10.24
N VAL A 230 -50.53 25.08 -10.11
CA VAL A 230 -51.66 26.00 -9.94
C VAL A 230 -52.14 26.34 -11.35
N GLU A 231 -53.26 25.78 -11.77
CA GLU A 231 -54.00 26.27 -12.93
C GLU A 231 -54.61 27.63 -12.55
N VAL A 232 -54.27 28.67 -13.32
CA VAL A 232 -54.90 29.98 -13.23
C VAL A 232 -56.02 29.97 -14.26
N GLU A 233 -57.27 29.91 -13.79
CA GLU A 233 -58.43 30.16 -14.65
C GLU A 233 -58.45 31.66 -15.01
N GLU A 234 -58.35 31.97 -16.30
CA GLU A 234 -58.64 33.31 -16.83
C GLU A 234 -60.16 33.44 -17.00
N GLU A 235 -60.75 34.41 -16.29
CA GLU A 235 -62.14 34.85 -16.46
C GLU A 235 -62.29 35.64 -17.77
N GLU A 236 -63.33 35.31 -18.57
CA GLU A 236 -63.93 36.21 -19.58
C GLU A 236 -65.16 36.92 -19.02
#